data_AF-A0A4P6ZDJ4-F1
#
_entry.id   AF-A0A4P6ZDJ4-F1
#
_cell.length_a   1.000
_cell.length_b   1.000
_cell.length_c   1.000
_cell.angle_alpha   90.00
_cell.angle_beta   90.00
_cell.angle_gamma   90.00
#
_symmetry.space_group_name_H-M   'P 1'
#
loop_
_entity.id
_entity.type
_entity.pdbx_description
1 polymer ?
#
loop_
_entity_poly.entity_id
_entity_poly.type
_entity_poly.pdbx_seq_one_letter_code
_entity_poly.pdbx_strand_id
1 'polypeptide(L)'
;MKNLPKILIALLTITLVLSCSSQNNIPSANTSALLQSNEFTFVAEHANPNNADVINVLNSLPNGSSQMLNLDSGYTIEIRKDKIDVTLPYFGRMYTPNIDPSKNSYRFTSKDFTITKKEGKKGSSVFNIIAKDQQNIITFNMEVFKNGKTYVSVDSNDRQPISYDGYITANSTTKN
;
A
#
# COMPACT_ATOMS: atom_id res chain seq x y z
N MET A 1 -28.09 26.53 42.53
CA MET A 1 -28.10 26.39 41.06
C MET A 1 -27.14 27.33 40.31
N LYS A 2 -26.38 28.22 40.96
CA LYS A 2 -25.49 29.19 40.28
C LYS A 2 -24.22 28.60 39.62
N ASN A 3 -23.81 27.39 39.98
CA ASN A 3 -22.59 26.75 39.46
C ASN A 3 -22.87 25.67 38.40
N LEU A 4 -24.14 25.38 38.12
CA LEU A 4 -24.56 24.39 37.14
C LEU A 4 -24.04 24.66 35.72
N PRO A 5 -24.05 25.91 35.19
CA PRO A 5 -23.49 26.15 33.85
C PRO A 5 -21.96 25.98 33.81
N LYS A 6 -21.25 26.23 34.93
CA LYS A 6 -19.79 26.03 35.01
C LYS A 6 -19.42 24.55 35.03
N ILE A 7 -20.21 23.73 35.74
CA ILE A 7 -20.07 22.26 35.75
C ILE A 7 -20.37 21.68 34.36
N LEU A 8 -21.38 22.20 33.66
CA LEU A 8 -21.72 21.74 32.31
C LEU A 8 -20.64 22.11 31.27
N ILE A 9 -20.02 23.28 31.39
CA ILE A 9 -18.90 23.71 30.52
C ILE A 9 -17.62 22.90 30.80
N ALA A 10 -17.35 22.56 32.06
CA ALA A 10 -16.23 21.70 32.44
C ALA A 10 -16.40 20.25 31.94
N LEU A 11 -17.64 19.74 31.90
CA LEU A 11 -17.92 18.40 31.40
C LEU A 11 -17.84 18.32 29.85
N LEU A 12 -18.25 19.38 29.15
CA LEU A 12 -18.18 19.48 27.69
C LEU A 12 -16.73 19.62 27.17
N THR A 13 -15.86 20.26 27.95
CA THR A 13 -14.42 20.39 27.60
C THR A 13 -13.63 19.10 27.82
N ILE A 14 -14.07 18.24 28.76
CA ILE A 14 -13.47 16.91 29.00
C ILE A 14 -13.77 15.91 27.87
N THR A 15 -14.89 16.06 27.16
CA THR A 15 -15.25 15.15 26.05
C THR A 15 -14.50 15.41 24.74
N LEU A 16 -13.84 16.56 24.58
CA LEU A 16 -13.09 16.89 23.35
C LEU A 16 -11.67 16.32 23.31
N VAL A 17 -11.11 15.85 24.43
CA VAL A 17 -9.72 15.37 24.50
C VAL A 17 -9.55 13.85 24.35
N LEU A 18 -10.65 13.10 24.15
CA LEU A 18 -10.60 11.64 23.98
C LEU A 18 -10.61 11.16 22.52
N SER A 19 -10.60 12.08 21.55
CA SER A 19 -10.49 11.72 20.13
C SER A 19 -9.03 11.64 19.68
N CYS A 20 -8.20 10.88 20.41
CA CYS A 20 -6.93 10.40 19.87
C CYS A 20 -7.22 9.07 19.15
N SER A 21 -7.62 9.16 17.88
CA SER A 21 -7.66 8.00 17.01
C SER A 21 -6.24 7.48 16.82
N SER A 22 -6.01 6.21 17.16
CA SER A 22 -4.73 5.53 16.96
C SER A 22 -4.43 5.44 15.46
N GLN A 23 -3.74 6.45 14.94
CA GLN A 23 -3.13 6.37 13.63
C GLN A 23 -1.78 5.68 13.83
N ASN A 24 -1.62 4.48 13.26
CA ASN A 24 -0.32 3.81 13.12
C ASN A 24 0.59 4.68 12.23
N ASN A 25 1.13 5.74 12.82
CA ASN A 25 1.99 6.68 12.16
C ASN A 25 3.42 6.18 12.33
N ILE A 26 4.06 5.81 11.23
CA ILE A 26 5.52 5.73 11.21
C ILE A 26 6.01 7.17 11.40
N PRO A 27 6.89 7.44 12.38
CA PRO A 27 7.41 8.79 12.60
C PRO A 27 7.99 9.35 11.30
N SER A 28 7.54 10.54 10.90
CA SER A 28 7.92 11.18 9.63
C SER A 28 9.44 11.31 9.45
N ALA A 29 10.19 11.39 10.54
CA ALA A 29 11.65 11.42 10.55
C ALA A 29 12.28 10.14 9.93
N ASN A 30 11.67 8.98 10.16
CA ASN A 30 12.14 7.72 9.59
C ASN A 30 11.79 7.63 8.10
N THR A 31 10.62 8.14 7.70
CA THR A 31 10.17 8.19 6.30
C THR A 31 11.14 8.97 5.42
N SER A 32 11.64 10.13 5.87
CA SER A 32 12.59 10.93 5.09
C SER A 32 13.90 10.19 4.82
N ALA A 33 14.43 9.45 5.79
CA ALA A 33 15.65 8.65 5.61
C ALA A 33 15.44 7.51 4.59
N LEU A 34 14.31 6.80 4.67
CA LEU A 34 13.95 5.75 3.71
C LEU A 34 13.79 6.30 2.28
N LEU A 35 13.19 7.47 2.15
CA LEU A 35 13.05 8.13 0.86
C LEU A 35 14.39 8.60 0.29
N GLN A 36 15.38 8.92 1.13
CA GLN A 36 16.71 9.32 0.68
C GLN A 36 17.55 8.13 0.21
N SER A 37 17.43 6.96 0.85
CA SER A 37 18.12 5.75 0.43
C SER A 37 17.57 5.17 -0.89
N ASN A 38 16.29 5.41 -1.17
CA ASN A 38 15.51 4.68 -2.20
C ASN A 38 15.50 3.15 -1.97
N GLU A 39 15.84 2.71 -0.76
CA GLU A 39 15.86 1.30 -0.34
C GLU A 39 14.94 1.16 0.86
N PHE A 40 13.76 0.57 0.62
CA PHE A 40 12.70 0.42 1.61
C PHE A 40 11.71 -0.66 1.17
N THR A 41 10.91 -1.12 2.10
CA THR A 41 9.87 -2.13 1.87
C THR A 41 8.51 -1.49 2.00
N PHE A 42 7.73 -1.48 0.93
CA PHE A 42 6.29 -1.25 1.02
C PHE A 42 5.61 -2.50 1.57
N VAL A 43 4.71 -2.31 2.54
CA VAL A 43 3.86 -3.34 3.13
C VAL A 43 2.42 -3.00 2.80
N ALA A 44 1.73 -3.89 2.08
CA ALA A 44 0.34 -3.69 1.68
C ALA A 44 -0.61 -4.07 2.82
N GLU A 45 -1.56 -3.20 3.14
CA GLU A 45 -2.61 -3.42 4.14
C GLU A 45 -3.99 -3.63 3.49
N HIS A 46 -4.21 -3.09 2.29
CA HIS A 46 -5.49 -3.21 1.59
C HIS A 46 -5.27 -3.30 0.08
N ALA A 47 -6.01 -4.18 -0.59
CA ALA A 47 -6.06 -4.27 -2.05
C ALA A 47 -7.31 -3.57 -2.59
N ASN A 48 -7.15 -2.80 -3.68
CA ASN A 48 -8.19 -2.03 -4.34
C ASN A 48 -8.31 -2.49 -5.81
N PRO A 49 -9.12 -3.53 -6.09
CA PRO A 49 -9.40 -3.99 -7.45
C PRO A 49 -10.22 -2.94 -8.22
N ASN A 50 -9.84 -2.67 -9.47
CA ASN A 50 -10.58 -1.71 -10.30
C ASN A 50 -11.73 -2.36 -11.10
N ASN A 51 -11.97 -3.67 -10.93
CA ASN A 51 -12.95 -4.42 -11.71
C ASN A 51 -14.34 -4.43 -11.06
N ALA A 52 -15.36 -4.00 -11.80
CA ALA A 52 -16.74 -3.96 -11.32
C ALA A 52 -17.33 -5.35 -11.02
N ASP A 53 -17.00 -6.40 -11.78
CA ASP A 53 -17.46 -7.77 -11.52
C ASP A 53 -16.94 -8.26 -10.16
N VAL A 54 -15.65 -8.05 -9.88
CA VAL A 54 -15.03 -8.40 -8.58
C VAL A 54 -15.74 -7.65 -7.46
N ILE A 55 -15.94 -6.34 -7.62
CA ILE A 55 -16.64 -5.51 -6.64
C ILE A 55 -18.08 -6.00 -6.42
N ASN A 56 -18.80 -6.36 -7.49
CA ASN A 56 -20.18 -6.84 -7.42
C ASN A 56 -20.26 -8.20 -6.71
N VAL A 57 -19.35 -9.13 -7.02
CA VAL A 57 -19.25 -10.43 -6.34
C VAL A 57 -18.97 -10.23 -4.86
N LEU A 58 -17.98 -9.38 -4.54
CA LEU A 58 -17.67 -9.01 -3.17
C LEU A 58 -18.94 -8.43 -2.49
N ASN A 59 -19.62 -7.45 -3.08
CA ASN A 59 -20.81 -6.85 -2.48
C ASN A 59 -22.00 -7.80 -2.33
N SER A 60 -22.02 -8.93 -3.05
CA SER A 60 -23.06 -9.96 -2.92
C SER A 60 -22.90 -10.86 -1.68
N LEU A 61 -21.74 -10.81 -1.01
CA LEU A 61 -21.47 -11.63 0.18
C LEU A 61 -22.15 -11.04 1.44
N PRO A 62 -22.77 -11.87 2.29
CA PRO A 62 -23.28 -11.43 3.58
C PRO A 62 -22.14 -10.91 4.49
N ASN A 63 -22.38 -9.81 5.22
CA ASN A 63 -21.47 -9.18 6.21
C ASN A 63 -20.30 -8.33 5.67
N GLY A 64 -20.31 -7.94 4.40
CA GLY A 64 -19.36 -6.94 3.90
C GLY A 64 -18.01 -7.56 3.54
N SER A 65 -17.75 -7.57 2.25
CA SER A 65 -16.57 -8.16 1.59
C SER A 65 -15.34 -7.29 1.58
N SER A 66 -15.45 -6.01 1.94
CA SER A 66 -14.30 -5.10 2.05
C SER A 66 -13.24 -5.63 3.01
N GLN A 67 -13.64 -6.45 3.98
CA GLN A 67 -12.72 -7.07 4.93
C GLN A 67 -11.86 -8.17 4.31
N MET A 68 -12.30 -8.82 3.22
CA MET A 68 -11.47 -9.79 2.47
C MET A 68 -10.34 -9.11 1.68
N LEU A 69 -10.47 -7.81 1.43
CA LEU A 69 -9.44 -7.01 0.78
C LEU A 69 -8.45 -6.39 1.78
N ASN A 70 -8.72 -6.48 3.09
CA ASN A 70 -7.74 -6.21 4.11
C ASN A 70 -6.74 -7.36 4.15
N LEU A 71 -5.47 -7.04 3.93
CA LEU A 71 -4.41 -8.00 3.78
C LEU A 71 -3.70 -8.23 5.12
N ASP A 72 -3.44 -9.49 5.43
CA ASP A 72 -2.54 -9.85 6.53
C ASP A 72 -1.08 -9.47 6.19
N SER A 73 -0.20 -9.50 7.20
CA SER A 73 1.23 -9.23 7.00
C SER A 73 1.87 -10.18 5.98
N GLY A 74 2.81 -9.68 5.18
CA GLY A 74 3.62 -10.49 4.26
C GLY A 74 3.44 -10.19 2.78
N TYR A 75 2.56 -9.25 2.43
CA TYR A 75 2.46 -8.72 1.08
C TYR A 75 3.29 -7.44 0.94
N THR A 76 4.32 -7.49 0.11
CA THR A 76 5.36 -6.47 0.07
C THR A 76 5.86 -6.16 -1.33
N ILE A 77 6.42 -4.96 -1.47
CA ILE A 77 7.42 -4.64 -2.50
C ILE A 77 8.67 -4.21 -1.75
N GLU A 78 9.69 -5.06 -1.76
CA GLU A 78 10.99 -4.74 -1.19
C GLU A 78 11.92 -4.19 -2.28
N ILE A 79 12.34 -2.93 -2.12
CA ILE A 79 13.22 -2.24 -3.06
C ILE A 79 14.64 -2.24 -2.48
N ARG A 80 15.58 -2.82 -3.22
CA ARG A 80 17.01 -2.80 -2.92
C ARG A 80 17.76 -2.26 -4.14
N LYS A 81 19.04 -1.95 -3.94
CA LYS A 81 19.88 -1.40 -5.01
C LYS A 81 19.96 -2.27 -6.27
N ASP A 82 19.99 -3.59 -6.11
CA ASP A 82 20.28 -4.56 -7.18
C ASP A 82 19.07 -5.45 -7.56
N LYS A 83 17.98 -5.37 -6.80
CA LYS A 83 16.76 -6.15 -7.04
C LYS A 83 15.53 -5.50 -6.44
N ILE A 84 14.38 -5.87 -6.99
CA ILE A 84 13.08 -5.71 -6.34
C ILE A 84 12.47 -7.09 -6.09
N ASP A 85 11.96 -7.31 -4.89
CA ASP A 85 11.23 -8.52 -4.52
C ASP A 85 9.76 -8.15 -4.30
N VAL A 86 8.88 -8.70 -5.14
CA VAL A 86 7.44 -8.39 -5.16
C VAL A 86 6.65 -9.60 -4.69
N THR A 87 5.76 -9.37 -3.73
CA THR A 87 4.77 -10.33 -3.25
C THR A 87 3.46 -9.59 -3.02
N LEU A 88 2.61 -9.52 -4.05
CA LEU A 88 1.29 -8.87 -3.96
C LEU A 88 0.19 -9.82 -4.46
N PRO A 89 -0.95 -9.89 -3.75
CA PRO A 89 -2.08 -10.70 -4.19
C PRO A 89 -2.80 -10.00 -5.33
N TYR A 90 -3.37 -10.74 -6.28
CA TYR A 90 -4.11 -10.15 -7.39
C TYR A 90 -5.59 -10.56 -7.33
N PHE A 91 -6.48 -9.58 -7.47
CA PHE A 91 -7.92 -9.78 -7.57
C PHE A 91 -8.40 -9.02 -8.80
N GLY A 92 -8.85 -9.73 -9.82
CA GLY A 92 -9.21 -9.09 -11.09
C GLY A 92 -9.29 -10.08 -12.24
N ARG A 93 -9.50 -9.55 -13.44
CA ARG A 93 -9.49 -10.35 -14.67
C ARG A 93 -8.10 -10.35 -15.27
N MET A 94 -7.60 -11.56 -15.54
CA MET A 94 -6.45 -11.77 -16.41
C MET A 94 -6.95 -11.91 -17.86
N TYR A 95 -6.30 -11.21 -18.79
CA TYR A 95 -6.56 -11.30 -20.23
C TYR A 95 -5.80 -12.48 -20.86
N THR A 96 -4.64 -12.81 -20.29
CA THR A 96 -3.82 -13.95 -20.70
C THR A 96 -3.62 -14.88 -19.51
N PRO A 97 -4.58 -15.78 -19.24
CA PRO A 97 -4.50 -16.69 -18.10
C PRO A 97 -3.31 -17.64 -18.25
N ASN A 98 -2.65 -17.92 -17.14
CA ASN A 98 -1.58 -18.92 -17.07
C ASN A 98 -2.15 -20.24 -16.53
N ILE A 99 -1.66 -21.38 -17.04
CA ILE A 99 -2.03 -22.69 -16.51
C ILE A 99 -1.44 -22.88 -15.11
N ASP A 100 -0.29 -22.27 -14.84
CA ASP A 100 0.38 -22.31 -13.55
C ASP A 100 -0.28 -21.34 -12.55
N PRO A 101 -0.97 -21.84 -11.50
CA PRO A 101 -1.67 -21.00 -10.54
C PRO A 101 -0.74 -20.09 -9.72
N SER A 102 0.55 -20.42 -9.62
CA SER A 102 1.52 -19.59 -8.90
C SER A 102 1.71 -18.22 -9.54
N LYS A 103 1.40 -18.11 -10.85
CA LYS A 103 1.52 -16.89 -11.66
C LYS A 103 0.27 -16.00 -11.65
N ASN A 104 -0.76 -16.41 -10.91
CA ASN A 104 -1.99 -15.63 -10.77
C ASN A 104 -1.81 -14.42 -9.85
N SER A 105 -0.74 -14.37 -9.06
CA SER A 105 -0.36 -13.23 -8.22
C SER A 105 0.89 -12.53 -8.74
N TYR A 106 1.20 -11.33 -8.21
CA TYR A 106 2.49 -10.70 -8.46
C TYR A 106 3.51 -11.24 -7.45
N ARG A 107 4.15 -12.36 -7.78
CA ARG A 107 5.19 -13.00 -6.96
C ARG A 107 6.43 -13.24 -7.78
N PHE A 108 7.39 -12.32 -7.70
CA PHE A 108 8.61 -12.40 -8.50
C PHE A 108 9.74 -11.56 -7.90
N THR A 109 10.96 -11.88 -8.32
CA THR A 109 12.14 -11.03 -8.15
C THR A 109 12.52 -10.48 -9.51
N SER A 110 12.82 -9.19 -9.58
CA SER A 110 13.35 -8.54 -10.79
C SER A 110 14.71 -7.93 -10.50
N LYS A 111 15.66 -8.18 -11.40
CA LYS A 111 17.02 -7.62 -11.42
C LYS A 111 17.21 -6.63 -12.58
N ASP A 112 16.37 -6.70 -13.61
CA ASP A 112 16.28 -5.68 -14.66
C ASP A 112 15.06 -4.79 -14.43
N PHE A 113 15.28 -3.69 -13.70
CA PHE A 113 14.25 -2.70 -13.41
C PHE A 113 14.81 -1.27 -13.48
N THR A 114 13.91 -0.32 -13.70
CA THR A 114 14.22 1.11 -13.62
C THR A 114 13.37 1.79 -12.57
N ILE A 115 13.95 2.73 -11.82
CA ILE A 115 13.24 3.57 -10.85
C ILE A 115 13.43 5.02 -11.22
N THR A 116 12.33 5.75 -11.39
CA THR A 116 12.34 7.22 -11.44
C THR A 116 11.60 7.77 -10.24
N LYS A 117 12.14 8.83 -9.64
CA LYS A 117 11.55 9.50 -8.47
C LYS A 117 11.26 10.95 -8.82
N LYS A 118 10.07 11.42 -8.48
CA LYS A 118 9.66 12.82 -8.58
C LYS A 118 8.92 13.27 -7.33
N GLU A 119 8.85 14.58 -7.13
CA GLU A 119 8.00 15.15 -6.10
C GLU A 119 6.52 15.04 -6.52
N GLY A 120 5.68 14.63 -5.58
CA GLY A 120 4.24 14.52 -5.75
C GLY A 120 3.48 15.67 -5.08
N LYS A 121 2.15 15.53 -5.00
CA LYS A 121 1.30 16.57 -4.40
C LYS A 121 1.45 16.55 -2.87
N LYS A 122 1.29 17.71 -2.23
CA LYS A 122 1.38 17.86 -0.76
C LYS A 122 2.72 17.34 -0.18
N GLY A 123 3.78 17.36 -1.00
CA GLY A 123 5.13 16.91 -0.64
C GLY A 123 5.25 15.39 -0.43
N SER A 124 4.44 14.59 -1.15
CA SER A 124 4.68 13.17 -1.32
C SER A 124 5.87 12.91 -2.25
N SER A 125 6.40 11.70 -2.24
CA SER A 125 7.38 11.22 -3.23
C SER A 125 6.73 10.19 -4.13
N VAL A 126 6.81 10.37 -5.44
CA VAL A 126 6.24 9.45 -6.43
C VAL A 126 7.37 8.69 -7.11
N PHE A 127 7.32 7.36 -6.98
CA PHE A 127 8.21 6.42 -7.63
C PHE A 127 7.48 5.76 -8.80
N ASN A 128 8.12 5.73 -9.96
CA ASN A 128 7.71 4.90 -11.08
C ASN A 128 8.77 3.82 -11.27
N ILE A 129 8.38 2.57 -11.02
CA ILE A 129 9.24 1.40 -11.05
C ILE A 129 8.76 0.51 -12.20
N ILE A 130 9.66 0.12 -13.10
CA ILE A 130 9.33 -0.70 -14.27
C ILE A 130 10.20 -1.95 -14.22
N ALA A 131 9.58 -3.12 -14.06
CA ALA A 131 10.24 -4.42 -14.16
C ALA A 131 10.18 -4.94 -15.60
N LYS A 132 11.34 -5.30 -16.18
CA LYS A 132 11.49 -5.62 -17.61
C LYS A 132 11.84 -7.09 -17.89
N ASP A 133 12.27 -7.82 -16.88
CA ASP A 133 12.68 -9.23 -16.94
C ASP A 133 11.54 -10.22 -16.60
N GLN A 134 10.30 -9.74 -16.58
CA GLN A 134 9.12 -10.57 -16.39
C GLN A 134 8.51 -10.93 -17.75
N GLN A 135 7.62 -11.94 -17.78
CA GLN A 135 6.93 -12.34 -19.01
C GLN A 135 6.21 -11.16 -19.70
N ASN A 136 5.73 -10.22 -18.88
CA ASN A 136 5.09 -8.99 -19.28
C ASN A 136 5.76 -7.84 -18.55
N ILE A 137 5.87 -6.66 -19.17
CA ILE A 137 6.36 -5.47 -18.46
C ILE A 137 5.35 -5.11 -17.38
N ILE A 138 5.83 -4.90 -16.16
CA ILE A 138 5.01 -4.51 -15.00
C ILE A 138 5.48 -3.15 -14.51
N THR A 139 4.54 -2.22 -14.41
CA THR A 139 4.79 -0.85 -13.95
C THR A 139 4.13 -0.64 -12.59
N PHE A 140 4.90 -0.23 -11.60
CA PHE A 140 4.44 0.20 -10.29
C PHE A 140 4.52 1.72 -10.18
N ASN A 141 3.40 2.36 -9.90
CA ASN A 141 3.34 3.78 -9.56
C ASN A 141 3.05 3.90 -8.07
N MET A 142 4.08 4.26 -7.29
CA MET A 142 4.04 4.30 -5.84
C MET A 142 4.12 5.75 -5.36
N GLU A 143 3.13 6.20 -4.60
CA GLU A 143 3.10 7.51 -3.96
C GLU A 143 3.25 7.36 -2.44
N VAL A 144 4.37 7.85 -1.90
CA VAL A 144 4.70 7.81 -0.47
C VAL A 144 4.45 9.18 0.15
N PHE A 145 3.55 9.24 1.13
CA PHE A 145 3.23 10.44 1.89
C PHE A 145 4.21 10.65 3.06
N LYS A 146 4.28 11.88 3.59
CA LYS A 146 5.22 12.26 4.66
C LYS A 146 5.08 11.45 5.94
N ASN A 147 3.89 10.90 6.21
CA ASN A 147 3.60 10.03 7.35
C ASN A 147 3.91 8.54 7.09
N GLY A 148 4.53 8.21 5.96
CA GLY A 148 4.87 6.83 5.58
C GLY A 148 3.73 6.05 4.93
N LYS A 149 2.48 6.57 4.96
CA LYS A 149 1.38 5.98 4.19
C LYS A 149 1.73 6.00 2.72
N THR A 150 1.35 4.94 2.03
CA THR A 150 1.78 4.70 0.65
C THR A 150 0.65 4.09 -0.14
N TYR A 151 0.44 4.63 -1.34
CA TYR A 151 -0.46 4.09 -2.34
C TYR A 151 0.37 3.52 -3.48
N VAL A 152 0.03 2.33 -3.97
CA VAL A 152 0.69 1.69 -5.11
C VAL A 152 -0.35 1.31 -6.15
N SER A 153 -0.20 1.78 -7.38
CA SER A 153 -0.93 1.27 -8.54
C SER A 153 -0.02 0.38 -9.38
N VAL A 154 -0.53 -0.79 -9.77
CA VAL A 154 0.18 -1.78 -10.58
C VAL A 154 -0.53 -1.94 -11.92
N ASP A 155 0.24 -1.78 -12.99
CA ASP A 155 -0.22 -1.91 -14.37
C ASP A 155 0.62 -2.95 -15.11
N SER A 156 -0.03 -3.83 -15.85
CA SER A 156 0.58 -4.80 -16.75
C SER A 156 -0.39 -5.14 -17.88
N ASN A 157 0.13 -5.56 -19.04
CA ASN A 157 -0.68 -5.79 -20.24
C ASN A 157 -1.47 -7.13 -20.21
N ASP A 158 -1.18 -8.02 -19.28
CA ASP A 158 -1.77 -9.36 -19.18
C ASP A 158 -3.02 -9.42 -18.30
N ARG A 159 -3.31 -8.36 -17.55
CA ARG A 159 -4.42 -8.32 -16.58
C ARG A 159 -4.89 -6.90 -16.32
N GLN A 160 -6.05 -6.77 -15.69
CA GLN A 160 -6.57 -5.47 -15.29
C GLN A 160 -5.72 -4.82 -14.18
N PRO A 161 -5.54 -3.48 -14.22
CA PRO A 161 -4.81 -2.77 -13.17
C PRO A 161 -5.45 -2.94 -11.79
N ILE A 162 -4.63 -2.96 -10.77
CA ILE A 162 -5.01 -3.04 -9.35
C ILE A 162 -4.19 -2.04 -8.56
N SER A 163 -4.72 -1.58 -7.43
CA SER A 163 -3.96 -0.75 -6.51
C SER A 163 -3.97 -1.28 -5.08
N TYR A 164 -3.11 -0.74 -4.24
CA TYR A 164 -2.94 -1.14 -2.85
C TYR A 164 -2.68 0.09 -1.98
N ASP A 165 -3.25 0.07 -0.79
CA ASP A 165 -2.90 1.00 0.30
C ASP A 165 -2.03 0.27 1.32
N GLY A 166 -1.11 1.00 1.94
CA GLY A 166 -0.26 0.49 2.99
C GLY A 166 0.75 1.52 3.47
N TYR A 167 1.94 1.07 3.83
CA TYR A 167 2.99 1.92 4.37
C TYR A 167 4.40 1.42 4.03
N ILE A 168 5.41 2.28 4.16
CA ILE A 168 6.81 1.88 3.96
C ILE A 168 7.54 1.64 5.27
N THR A 169 8.46 0.68 5.26
CA THR A 169 9.34 0.32 6.38
C THR A 169 10.78 0.20 5.92
N ALA A 170 11.72 0.17 6.87
CA ALA A 170 13.08 -0.21 6.57
C ALA A 170 13.13 -1.66 6.07
N ASN A 171 14.00 -1.92 5.09
CA ASN A 171 14.24 -3.29 4.64
C ASN A 171 14.68 -4.15 5.82
N SER A 172 14.19 -5.39 5.86
CA SER A 172 14.66 -6.35 6.85
C SER A 172 16.16 -6.55 6.66
N THR A 173 16.93 -6.44 7.75
CA THR A 173 18.35 -6.79 7.70
C THR A 173 18.44 -8.30 7.52
N THR A 174 18.89 -8.74 6.35
CA THR A 174 19.30 -10.13 6.17
C THR A 174 20.48 -10.34 7.11
N LYS A 175 20.23 -10.93 8.29
CA LYS A 175 21.31 -11.55 9.05
C LYS A 175 21.75 -12.74 8.21
N ASN A 176 22.86 -12.53 7.49
CA ASN A 176 23.60 -13.62 6.86
C ASN A 176 24.03 -14.65 7.91
#